data_AF-B9SJ99-F1
#
_entry.id   AF-B9SJ99-F1
#
_cell.length_a   1.000
_cell.length_b   1.000
_cell.length_c   1.000
_cell.angle_alpha   90.00
_cell.angle_beta   90.00
_cell.angle_gamma   90.00
#
_symmetry.space_group_name_H-M   'P 1'
#
loop_
_entity.id
_entity.type
_entity.pdbx_description
1 polymer ?
#
loop_
_entity_poly.entity_id
_entity_poly.type
_entity_poly.pdbx_seq_one_letter_code
_entity_poly.pdbx_strand_id
1 'polypeptide(L)'
;MMSRMRKVTGYIFGTIWWGLGLNLIAYLIASHVIGGCWYVLATQSVVKCLKEQCERNGNYKLSLSCSGGVCYQFMYPEDKFGNTCGNSTKLIAKPLCLDDDGPFNHGIYSQGLLVVTSHSLAVRILYPIFWGLLNLSSFGNELAPTSNLVEVMFSIFIVLCGLTLFTLMVGNIQVFLSVMLAKNKDMQLKRRDIEWWMRRRQLPSDLRRRMRHFDSQRWAIMGGEDEIKWIEELPEGLRRDIKRFLCLDLIKKAPLFHNLDDLILDNICDRVKPLIFCKGEKIIREGDPVPRMYFIVRGRAKRSQSLSKGMVGSSVLEPGGFLGDELLSWCLQRPFRDRLPASSATFVCLEPTEAFVKI
;
A
#
# COMPACT_ATOMS: atom_id res chain seq x y z
N MET A 1 15.07 -15.13 -19.24
CA MET A 1 15.74 -15.13 -17.91
C MET A 1 15.13 -14.12 -16.91
N MET A 2 14.58 -12.98 -17.35
CA MET A 2 13.99 -11.94 -16.47
C MET A 2 12.61 -12.26 -15.84
N SER A 3 11.89 -13.32 -16.25
CA SER A 3 10.68 -13.76 -15.53
C SER A 3 10.99 -14.38 -14.16
N ARG A 4 12.27 -14.72 -13.91
CA ARG A 4 12.73 -15.35 -12.67
C ARG A 4 13.01 -14.34 -11.56
N MET A 5 13.37 -13.10 -11.89
CA MET A 5 13.61 -12.04 -10.89
C MET A 5 12.32 -11.46 -10.30
N ARG A 6 11.19 -11.52 -11.03
CA ARG A 6 9.88 -11.09 -10.51
C ARG A 6 9.32 -11.99 -9.40
N LYS A 7 9.94 -13.16 -9.16
CA LYS A 7 9.50 -14.14 -8.15
C LYS A 7 10.29 -14.10 -6.85
N VAL A 8 11.42 -13.38 -6.77
CA VAL A 8 12.33 -13.46 -5.60
C VAL A 8 12.01 -12.43 -4.51
N THR A 9 11.18 -11.42 -4.77
CA THR A 9 10.61 -10.53 -3.74
C THR A 9 9.46 -11.16 -2.94
N GLY A 10 9.45 -12.49 -2.85
CA GLY A 10 8.47 -13.30 -2.13
C GLY A 10 9.14 -14.20 -1.09
N TYR A 11 9.95 -13.63 -0.19
CA TYR A 11 10.52 -14.37 0.94
C TYR A 11 10.38 -13.57 2.24
N ILE A 12 9.18 -13.66 2.83
CA ILE A 12 8.91 -13.98 4.25
C ILE A 12 9.43 -13.02 5.36
N PHE A 13 10.17 -11.93 5.07
CA PHE A 13 10.74 -11.08 6.15
C PHE A 13 10.47 -9.55 6.11
N GLY A 14 9.59 -8.99 5.27
CA GLY A 14 9.57 -7.51 5.13
C GLY A 14 8.31 -6.84 4.60
N THR A 15 7.10 -7.26 4.97
CA THR A 15 5.93 -6.44 4.66
C THR A 15 5.85 -5.30 5.67
N ILE A 16 5.93 -4.06 5.16
CA ILE A 16 5.69 -2.80 5.89
C ILE A 16 4.40 -2.85 6.77
N TRP A 17 3.48 -3.76 6.45
CA TRP A 17 2.29 -4.13 7.20
C TRP A 17 2.52 -4.71 8.60
N TRP A 18 3.67 -5.34 8.88
CA TRP A 18 3.96 -5.90 10.20
C TRP A 18 4.05 -4.81 11.26
N GLY A 19 4.66 -3.65 10.93
CA GLY A 19 4.71 -2.52 11.85
C GLY A 19 3.33 -1.98 12.22
N LEU A 20 2.42 -1.90 11.24
CA LEU A 20 1.02 -1.50 11.48
C LEU A 20 0.28 -2.55 12.33
N GLY A 21 0.45 -3.84 12.01
CA GLY A 21 -0.19 -4.94 12.71
C GLY A 21 0.24 -5.06 14.17
N LEU A 22 1.55 -4.97 14.47
CA LEU A 22 2.05 -5.00 15.85
C LEU A 22 1.52 -3.83 16.66
N ASN A 23 1.48 -2.64 16.07
CA ASN A 23 0.99 -1.46 16.75
C ASN A 23 -0.51 -1.56 17.07
N LEU A 24 -1.31 -2.07 16.13
CA LEU A 24 -2.73 -2.33 16.36
C LEU A 24 -2.94 -3.41 17.43
N ILE A 25 -2.17 -4.50 17.40
CA ILE A 25 -2.23 -5.56 18.42
C ILE A 25 -1.87 -5.01 19.80
N ALA A 26 -0.79 -4.24 19.92
CA ALA A 26 -0.39 -3.61 21.17
C ALA A 26 -1.50 -2.68 21.71
N TYR A 27 -2.14 -1.92 20.82
CA TYR A 27 -3.26 -1.05 21.15
C TYR A 27 -4.49 -1.83 21.67
N LEU A 28 -4.85 -2.94 21.01
CA LEU A 28 -5.94 -3.82 21.44
C LEU A 28 -5.65 -4.48 22.79
N ILE A 29 -4.40 -4.91 23.03
CA ILE A 29 -3.98 -5.49 24.31
C ILE A 29 -4.06 -4.45 25.43
N ALA A 30 -3.56 -3.24 25.20
CA ALA A 30 -3.62 -2.15 26.19
C ALA A 30 -5.07 -1.82 26.56
N SER A 31 -5.96 -1.78 25.56
CA SER A 31 -7.40 -1.59 25.76
C SER A 31 -8.02 -2.71 26.59
N HIS A 32 -7.71 -3.96 26.28
CA HIS A 32 -8.20 -5.11 27.04
C HIS A 32 -7.75 -5.04 28.51
N VAL A 33 -6.49 -4.69 28.77
CA VAL A 33 -5.95 -4.55 30.13
C VAL A 33 -6.69 -3.44 30.89
N ILE A 34 -6.83 -2.26 30.30
CA ILE A 34 -7.54 -1.13 30.93
C ILE A 34 -9.01 -1.44 31.17
N GLY A 35 -9.69 -2.04 30.20
CA GLY A 35 -11.05 -2.54 30.33
C GLY A 35 -11.19 -3.56 31.46
N GLY A 36 -10.27 -4.51 31.56
CA GLY A 36 -10.23 -5.50 32.64
C GLY A 36 -10.04 -4.87 34.02
N CYS A 37 -9.11 -3.92 34.16
CA CYS A 37 -8.93 -3.14 35.39
C CYS A 37 -10.20 -2.37 35.76
N TRP A 38 -10.83 -1.71 34.78
CA TRP A 38 -12.10 -1.01 34.98
C TRP A 38 -13.22 -1.94 35.43
N TYR A 39 -13.35 -3.13 34.83
CA TYR A 39 -14.35 -4.13 35.23
C TYR A 39 -14.16 -4.57 36.69
N VAL A 40 -12.92 -4.84 37.11
CA VAL A 40 -12.63 -5.19 38.51
C VAL A 40 -12.98 -4.04 39.44
N LEU A 41 -12.57 -2.81 39.12
CA LEU A 41 -12.88 -1.64 39.95
C LEU A 41 -14.39 -1.34 40.00
N ALA A 42 -15.12 -1.57 38.91
CA ALA A 42 -16.58 -1.47 38.88
C ALA A 42 -17.24 -2.50 39.81
N THR A 43 -16.77 -3.76 39.79
CA THR A 43 -17.27 -4.78 40.74
C THR A 43 -16.98 -4.38 42.20
N GLN A 44 -15.80 -3.83 42.49
CA GLN A 44 -15.45 -3.36 43.82
C GLN A 44 -16.32 -2.16 44.26
N SER A 45 -16.65 -1.26 43.34
CA SER A 45 -17.56 -0.14 43.58
C SER A 45 -18.95 -0.62 43.99
N VAL A 46 -19.50 -1.62 43.28
CA VAL A 46 -20.78 -2.25 43.64
C VAL A 46 -20.71 -2.94 45.00
N VAL A 47 -19.65 -3.71 45.27
CA VAL A 47 -19.44 -4.39 46.57
C VAL A 47 -19.34 -3.37 47.72
N LYS A 48 -18.66 -2.24 47.50
CA LYS A 48 -18.56 -1.16 48.49
C LYS A 48 -19.93 -0.59 48.83
N CYS A 49 -20.76 -0.29 47.83
CA CYS A 49 -22.13 0.17 48.07
C CYS A 49 -22.96 -0.86 48.85
N LEU A 50 -22.88 -2.15 48.48
CA LEU A 50 -23.60 -3.21 49.18
C LEU A 50 -23.16 -3.34 50.64
N LYS A 51 -21.87 -3.18 50.92
CA LYS A 51 -21.32 -3.19 52.29
C LYS A 51 -21.84 -2.01 53.12
N GLU A 52 -21.80 -0.79 52.58
CA GLU A 52 -22.32 0.41 53.25
C GLU A 52 -23.82 0.30 53.57
N GLN A 53 -24.61 -0.27 52.66
CA GLN A 53 -26.04 -0.53 52.90
C GLN A 53 -26.27 -1.60 53.99
N CYS A 54 -25.43 -2.63 54.02
CA CYS A 54 -25.50 -3.67 55.04
C CYS A 54 -25.15 -3.12 56.44
N GLU A 55 -24.12 -2.28 56.54
CA GLU A 55 -23.72 -1.62 57.79
C GLU A 55 -24.80 -0.66 58.31
N ARG A 56 -25.49 0.07 57.42
CA ARG A 56 -26.57 1.00 57.80
C ARG A 56 -27.83 0.32 58.30
N ASN A 57 -28.20 -0.85 57.76
CA ASN A 57 -29.48 -1.48 58.07
C ASN A 57 -29.47 -2.40 59.31
N GLY A 58 -28.32 -2.67 59.94
CA GLY A 58 -28.19 -3.42 61.21
C GLY A 58 -28.64 -4.88 61.19
N ASN A 59 -29.44 -5.29 60.19
CA ASN A 59 -29.86 -6.65 59.91
C ASN A 59 -28.88 -7.27 58.92
N TYR A 60 -28.05 -8.18 59.40
CA TYR A 60 -27.09 -9.02 58.66
C TYR A 60 -27.72 -9.96 57.61
N LYS A 61 -29.01 -9.81 57.30
CA LYS A 61 -29.69 -10.48 56.19
C LYS A 61 -29.83 -9.53 55.01
N LEU A 62 -28.71 -9.16 54.39
CA LEU A 62 -28.75 -8.65 53.02
C LEU A 62 -29.11 -9.83 52.13
N SER A 63 -30.34 -9.90 51.62
CA SER A 63 -30.70 -10.93 50.64
C SER A 63 -29.95 -10.63 49.33
N LEU A 64 -28.73 -11.14 49.21
CA LEU A 64 -27.99 -11.32 47.94
C LEU A 64 -28.64 -12.39 47.06
N SER A 65 -29.95 -12.60 47.20
CA SER A 65 -30.67 -13.67 46.52
C SER A 65 -31.12 -13.18 45.15
N CYS A 66 -30.31 -13.50 44.13
CA CYS A 66 -30.82 -13.82 42.81
C CYS A 66 -31.86 -14.95 42.97
N SER A 67 -33.13 -14.62 43.17
CA SER A 67 -34.21 -15.60 43.01
C SER A 67 -35.50 -14.90 42.63
N GLY A 68 -35.75 -14.88 41.33
CA GLY A 68 -37.00 -14.47 40.70
C GLY A 68 -36.72 -14.18 39.23
N GLY A 69 -37.20 -15.04 38.33
CA GLY A 69 -36.97 -14.94 36.89
C GLY A 69 -37.20 -13.51 36.38
N VAL A 70 -36.18 -12.95 35.75
CA VAL A 70 -36.18 -11.56 35.26
C VAL A 70 -36.84 -11.54 33.89
N CYS A 71 -38.01 -10.89 33.78
CA CYS A 71 -38.61 -10.54 32.50
C CYS A 71 -37.88 -9.30 31.95
N TYR A 72 -37.26 -9.42 30.78
CA TYR A 72 -36.76 -8.27 30.04
C TYR A 72 -37.90 -7.68 29.21
N GLN A 73 -38.21 -6.38 29.37
CA GLN A 73 -38.96 -5.63 28.37
C GLN A 73 -37.93 -4.92 27.50
N PHE A 74 -37.51 -5.55 26.39
CA PHE A 74 -36.84 -4.80 25.32
C PHE A 74 -37.90 -3.98 24.60
N MET A 75 -37.72 -2.66 24.57
CA MET A 75 -38.51 -1.74 23.75
C MET A 75 -38.16 -1.98 22.28
N TYR A 76 -38.89 -2.88 21.61
CA TYR A 76 -39.00 -2.94 20.15
C TYR A 76 -40.43 -2.52 19.75
N PRO A 77 -40.62 -1.92 18.55
CA PRO A 77 -41.93 -1.48 18.11
C PRO A 77 -42.85 -2.67 17.90
N GLU A 78 -44.13 -2.44 18.19
CA GLU A 78 -45.31 -3.30 18.05
C GLU A 78 -45.16 -4.46 17.05
N ASP A 79 -45.34 -5.71 17.51
CA ASP A 79 -46.62 -6.41 17.42
C ASP A 79 -46.51 -7.86 17.96
N LYS A 80 -47.53 -8.29 18.71
CA LYS A 80 -47.89 -9.68 19.07
C LYS A 80 -46.81 -10.64 19.62
N PHE A 81 -46.75 -10.79 20.96
CA PHE A 81 -46.74 -12.10 21.64
C PHE A 81 -47.05 -11.93 23.14
N GLY A 82 -47.75 -12.90 23.73
CA GLY A 82 -48.59 -12.74 24.92
C GLY A 82 -47.91 -12.32 26.24
N ASN A 83 -48.61 -11.44 26.96
CA ASN A 83 -48.33 -11.04 28.34
C ASN A 83 -48.23 -12.26 29.27
N THR A 84 -47.03 -12.56 29.77
CA THR A 84 -46.79 -13.59 30.81
C THR A 84 -46.43 -12.98 32.18
N CYS A 85 -46.69 -11.70 32.38
CA CYS A 85 -46.69 -11.09 33.72
C CYS A 85 -48.14 -10.79 34.12
N GLY A 86 -48.68 -11.61 35.02
CA GLY A 86 -50.00 -11.40 35.60
C GLY A 86 -50.10 -10.09 36.38
N ASN A 87 -51.33 -9.61 36.58
CA ASN A 87 -51.71 -8.39 37.32
C ASN A 87 -51.23 -8.41 38.78
N SER A 88 -49.95 -8.24 39.00
CA SER A 88 -49.34 -7.97 40.30
C SER A 88 -48.27 -6.93 40.04
N THR A 89 -48.59 -5.68 40.37
CA THR A 89 -47.68 -4.54 40.36
C THR A 89 -46.58 -4.72 41.40
N LYS A 90 -45.67 -5.68 41.17
CA LYS A 90 -44.37 -5.71 41.83
C LYS A 90 -43.44 -4.87 40.99
N LEU A 91 -43.33 -3.59 41.35
CA LEU A 91 -42.21 -2.76 40.92
C LEU A 91 -40.94 -3.46 41.42
N ILE A 92 -40.16 -4.05 40.50
CA ILE A 92 -38.89 -4.68 40.84
C ILE A 92 -37.93 -3.54 41.16
N ALA A 93 -37.77 -3.22 42.44
CA ALA A 93 -36.70 -2.34 42.87
C ALA A 93 -35.38 -3.05 42.57
N LYS A 94 -34.59 -2.53 41.61
CA LYS A 94 -33.15 -2.82 41.59
C LYS A 94 -32.64 -2.50 43.00
N PRO A 95 -31.74 -3.32 43.59
CA PRO A 95 -31.13 -2.90 44.85
C PRO A 95 -30.49 -1.53 44.61
N LEU A 96 -30.58 -0.64 45.60
CA LEU A 96 -30.18 0.77 45.51
C LEU A 96 -28.77 1.00 44.91
N CYS A 97 -27.91 -0.02 44.96
CA CYS A 97 -26.54 -0.06 44.46
C CYS A 97 -26.37 -0.56 43.01
N LEU A 98 -27.45 -1.01 42.36
CA LEU A 98 -27.48 -1.45 40.96
C LEU A 98 -28.43 -0.59 40.12
N ASP A 99 -28.97 0.47 40.72
CA ASP A 99 -29.78 1.47 40.03
C ASP A 99 -28.90 2.60 39.52
N ASP A 100 -29.03 2.94 38.24
CA ASP A 100 -28.17 3.92 37.56
C ASP A 100 -28.52 5.36 38.03
N ASP A 101 -29.80 5.59 38.35
CA ASP A 101 -30.31 6.82 38.97
C ASP A 101 -30.31 6.76 40.51
N GLY A 102 -29.60 5.77 41.08
CA GLY A 102 -29.53 5.56 42.51
C GLY A 102 -28.77 6.67 43.25
N PRO A 103 -28.94 6.79 44.58
CA PRO A 103 -28.24 7.78 45.40
C PRO A 103 -26.74 7.51 45.56
N PHE A 104 -26.25 6.35 45.12
CA PHE A 104 -24.82 6.02 45.17
C PHE A 104 -24.18 6.36 43.83
N ASN A 105 -23.33 7.40 43.81
CA ASN A 105 -22.65 7.82 42.60
C ASN A 105 -21.49 6.86 42.27
N HIS A 106 -21.64 6.10 41.19
CA HIS A 106 -20.62 5.17 40.70
C HIS A 106 -19.56 5.83 39.80
N GLY A 107 -19.69 7.12 39.46
CA GLY A 107 -18.73 7.87 38.64
C GLY A 107 -18.39 7.16 37.34
N ILE A 108 -17.10 6.96 37.07
CA ILE A 108 -16.61 6.28 35.86
C ILE A 108 -17.05 4.80 35.76
N TYR A 109 -17.59 4.23 36.83
CA TYR A 109 -18.04 2.83 36.90
C TYR A 109 -19.55 2.65 36.66
N SER A 110 -20.31 3.73 36.43
CA SER A 110 -21.78 3.68 36.19
C SER A 110 -22.14 2.68 35.07
N GLN A 111 -21.49 2.80 33.92
CA GLN A 111 -21.65 1.87 32.79
C GLN A 111 -21.28 0.41 33.13
N GLY A 112 -20.50 0.21 34.19
CA GLY A 112 -20.11 -1.11 34.70
C GLY A 112 -21.26 -1.87 35.37
N LEU A 113 -22.30 -1.17 35.86
CA LEU A 113 -23.47 -1.82 36.51
C LEU A 113 -24.17 -2.80 35.56
N LEU A 114 -24.33 -2.43 34.29
CA LEU A 114 -24.91 -3.30 33.25
C LEU A 114 -24.09 -4.58 33.06
N VAL A 115 -22.77 -4.47 33.13
CA VAL A 115 -21.84 -5.59 32.91
C VAL A 115 -21.83 -6.54 34.10
N VAL A 116 -21.82 -5.98 35.32
CA VAL A 116 -21.82 -6.74 36.58
C VAL A 116 -23.11 -7.55 36.75
N THR A 117 -24.24 -6.97 36.34
CA THR A 117 -25.57 -7.62 36.43
C THR A 117 -25.85 -8.61 35.31
N SER A 118 -25.10 -8.55 34.20
CA SER A 118 -25.31 -9.46 33.08
C SER A 118 -24.85 -10.89 33.38
N HIS A 119 -25.66 -11.86 32.96
CA HIS A 119 -25.33 -13.29 33.01
C HIS A 119 -24.55 -13.79 31.78
N SER A 120 -24.44 -12.97 30.73
CA SER A 120 -23.78 -13.37 29.48
C SER A 120 -22.26 -13.19 29.58
N LEU A 121 -21.51 -14.27 29.32
CA LEU A 121 -20.04 -14.23 29.22
C LEU A 121 -19.57 -13.27 28.11
N ALA A 122 -20.31 -13.20 27.00
CA ALA A 122 -19.99 -12.30 25.90
C ALA A 122 -20.05 -10.83 26.33
N VAL A 123 -21.07 -10.43 27.10
CA VAL A 123 -21.20 -9.06 27.63
C VAL A 123 -20.07 -8.75 28.61
N ARG A 124 -19.73 -9.71 29.50
CA ARG A 124 -18.65 -9.54 30.48
C ARG A 124 -17.25 -9.43 29.86
N ILE A 125 -17.03 -9.92 28.64
CA ILE A 125 -15.74 -9.85 27.96
C ILE A 125 -15.70 -8.69 26.96
N LEU A 126 -16.71 -8.58 26.09
CA LEU A 126 -16.71 -7.60 25.00
C LEU A 126 -16.92 -6.17 25.49
N TYR A 127 -17.75 -5.97 26.52
CA TYR A 127 -18.05 -4.63 27.00
C TYR A 127 -16.85 -3.94 27.69
N PRO A 128 -16.07 -4.61 28.56
CA PRO A 128 -14.83 -4.03 29.08
C PRO A 128 -13.81 -3.70 27.98
N ILE A 129 -13.66 -4.56 26.96
CA ILE A 129 -12.78 -4.28 25.81
C ILE A 129 -13.27 -3.03 25.07
N PHE A 130 -14.57 -2.94 24.80
CA PHE A 130 -15.17 -1.77 24.18
C PHE A 130 -14.93 -0.49 24.99
N TRP A 131 -15.16 -0.54 26.31
CA TRP A 131 -14.93 0.58 27.22
C TRP A 131 -13.46 1.02 27.23
N GLY A 132 -12.53 0.06 27.29
CA GLY A 132 -11.09 0.33 27.21
C GLY A 132 -10.67 0.93 25.86
N LEU A 133 -11.26 0.46 24.75
CA LEU A 133 -11.01 1.00 23.40
C LEU A 133 -11.47 2.45 23.29
N LEU A 134 -12.68 2.73 23.78
CA LEU A 134 -13.28 4.07 23.77
C LEU A 134 -12.35 5.06 24.46
N ASN A 135 -11.98 4.79 25.72
CA ASN A 135 -11.19 5.72 26.52
C ASN A 135 -9.73 5.86 26.04
N LEU A 136 -9.09 4.77 25.60
CA LEU A 136 -7.74 4.87 25.04
C LEU A 136 -7.70 5.60 23.70
N SER A 137 -8.78 5.54 22.92
CA SER A 137 -8.84 6.22 21.62
C SER A 137 -9.00 7.72 21.73
N SER A 138 -9.21 8.23 22.96
CA SER A 138 -9.62 9.61 23.23
C SER A 138 -10.94 10.00 22.53
N PHE A 139 -11.62 9.05 21.89
CA PHE A 139 -12.91 9.18 21.24
C PHE A 139 -13.96 8.82 22.29
N GLY A 140 -14.68 9.82 22.82
CA GLY A 140 -15.70 9.56 23.84
C GLY A 140 -15.17 9.42 25.27
N ASN A 141 -14.09 10.14 25.62
CA ASN A 141 -13.67 10.32 27.02
C ASN A 141 -14.73 11.11 27.79
N GLU A 142 -15.78 10.44 28.26
CA GLU A 142 -16.73 10.98 29.24
C GLU A 142 -16.38 10.44 30.63
N LEU A 143 -15.08 10.47 30.97
CA LEU A 143 -14.62 10.12 32.31
C LEU A 143 -15.07 11.22 33.28
N ALA A 144 -16.11 10.93 34.05
CA ALA A 144 -16.61 11.77 35.13
C ALA A 144 -16.28 11.14 36.49
N PRO A 145 -15.03 11.28 37.00
CA PRO A 145 -14.64 10.68 38.26
C PRO A 145 -15.32 11.33 39.46
N THR A 146 -15.66 10.54 40.47
CA THR A 146 -16.08 11.07 41.78
C THR A 146 -14.89 11.64 42.57
N SER A 147 -15.13 12.11 43.80
CA SER A 147 -14.07 12.59 44.72
C SER A 147 -13.15 11.49 45.26
N ASN A 148 -13.29 10.24 44.79
CA ASN A 148 -12.44 9.14 45.19
C ASN A 148 -11.04 9.24 44.54
N LEU A 149 -9.99 9.31 45.38
CA LEU A 149 -8.59 9.41 44.92
C LEU A 149 -8.17 8.29 43.96
N VAL A 150 -8.62 7.05 44.18
CA VAL A 150 -8.27 5.91 43.31
C VAL A 150 -8.84 6.10 41.91
N GLU A 151 -10.08 6.61 41.84
CA GLU A 151 -10.80 6.86 40.59
C GLU A 151 -10.17 8.01 39.79
N VAL A 152 -9.81 9.09 40.48
CA VAL A 152 -9.12 10.24 39.87
C VAL A 152 -7.75 9.83 39.34
N MET A 153 -6.94 9.11 40.13
CA MET A 153 -5.61 8.66 39.69
C MET A 153 -5.69 7.68 38.51
N PHE A 154 -6.65 6.76 38.52
CA PHE A 154 -6.89 5.85 37.40
C PHE A 154 -7.33 6.61 36.14
N SER A 155 -8.19 7.62 36.29
CA SER A 155 -8.65 8.45 35.16
C SER A 155 -7.51 9.27 34.55
N ILE A 156 -6.65 9.89 35.37
CA ILE A 156 -5.45 10.60 34.90
C ILE A 156 -4.54 9.65 34.12
N PHE A 157 -4.31 8.43 34.64
CA PHE A 157 -3.50 7.42 33.98
C PHE A 157 -4.06 7.02 32.62
N ILE A 158 -5.38 6.78 32.52
CA ILE A 158 -6.04 6.43 31.26
C ILE A 158 -5.89 7.56 30.23
N VAL A 159 -6.12 8.81 30.63
CA VAL A 159 -6.02 9.96 29.71
C VAL A 159 -4.58 10.11 29.18
N LEU A 160 -3.56 10.02 30.05
CA LEU A 160 -2.16 10.12 29.63
C LEU A 160 -1.74 8.96 28.72
N CYS A 161 -2.12 7.73 29.08
CA CYS A 161 -1.83 6.55 28.27
C CYS A 161 -2.57 6.58 26.93
N GLY A 162 -3.84 6.97 26.93
CA GLY A 162 -4.67 7.11 25.73
C GLY A 162 -4.10 8.13 24.76
N LEU A 163 -3.79 9.34 25.23
CA LEU A 163 -3.17 10.37 24.40
C LEU A 163 -1.85 9.91 23.77
N THR A 164 -1.00 9.25 24.56
CA THR A 164 0.29 8.74 24.09
C THR A 164 0.12 7.64 23.05
N LEU A 165 -0.67 6.60 23.36
CA LEU A 165 -0.90 5.47 22.47
C LEU A 165 -1.61 5.89 21.17
N PHE A 166 -2.59 6.79 21.25
CA PHE A 166 -3.28 7.32 20.08
C PHE A 166 -2.34 8.11 19.17
N THR A 167 -1.51 8.99 19.74
CA THR A 167 -0.53 9.77 18.97
C THR A 167 0.49 8.86 18.26
N LEU A 168 0.99 7.83 18.96
CA LEU A 168 1.88 6.82 18.38
C LEU A 168 1.20 6.02 17.28
N MET A 169 -0.08 5.66 17.46
CA MET A 169 -0.87 4.96 16.46
C MET A 169 -1.01 5.79 15.18
N VAL A 170 -1.43 7.05 15.30
CA VAL A 170 -1.57 7.97 14.17
C VAL A 170 -0.23 8.19 13.46
N GLY A 171 0.85 8.42 14.22
CA GLY A 171 2.19 8.61 13.66
C GLY A 171 2.67 7.41 12.84
N ASN A 172 2.50 6.19 13.38
CA ASN A 172 2.89 4.96 12.69
C ASN A 172 2.04 4.70 11.44
N ILE A 173 0.73 4.97 11.50
CA ILE A 173 -0.16 4.89 10.32
C ILE A 173 0.28 5.90 9.25
N GLN A 174 0.65 7.13 9.64
CA GLN A 174 1.11 8.14 8.69
C GLN A 174 2.41 7.74 8.00
N VAL A 175 3.39 7.20 8.73
CA VAL A 175 4.64 6.69 8.14
C VAL A 175 4.34 5.54 7.17
N PHE A 176 3.51 4.58 7.60
CA PHE A 176 3.07 3.47 6.76
C PHE A 176 2.43 3.96 5.45
N LEU A 177 1.45 4.87 5.54
CA LEU A 177 0.76 5.44 4.38
C LEU A 177 1.74 6.21 3.48
N SER A 178 2.66 6.96 4.08
CA SER A 178 3.66 7.73 3.33
C SER A 178 4.57 6.82 2.51
N VAL A 179 5.02 5.69 3.07
CA VAL A 179 5.85 4.71 2.34
C VAL A 179 5.04 4.04 1.23
N MET A 180 3.81 3.60 1.52
CA MET A 180 2.96 2.94 0.52
C MET A 180 2.56 3.85 -0.63
N LEU A 181 2.32 5.13 -0.35
CA LEU A 181 1.91 6.12 -1.33
C LEU A 181 3.07 6.88 -1.96
N ALA A 182 4.31 6.73 -1.46
CA ALA A 182 5.49 7.46 -1.93
C ALA A 182 5.66 7.34 -3.45
N LYS A 183 5.66 6.09 -3.95
CA LYS A 183 5.82 5.81 -5.37
C LYS A 183 4.70 6.44 -6.22
N ASN A 184 3.45 6.29 -5.82
CA ASN A 184 2.33 6.89 -6.53
C ASN A 184 2.38 8.43 -6.49
N LYS A 185 2.79 9.01 -5.37
CA LYS A 185 2.91 10.46 -5.18
C LYS A 185 4.00 11.05 -6.07
N ASP A 186 5.21 10.47 -6.04
CA ASP A 186 6.31 10.85 -6.93
C ASP A 186 5.88 10.80 -8.39
N MET A 187 5.02 9.83 -8.72
CA MET A 187 4.50 9.71 -10.06
C MET A 187 3.52 10.76 -10.49
N GLN A 188 2.58 11.08 -9.61
CA GLN A 188 1.66 12.18 -9.86
C GLN A 188 2.42 13.51 -10.02
N LEU A 189 3.48 13.71 -9.23
CA LEU A 189 4.35 14.90 -9.32
C LEU A 189 5.06 14.98 -10.68
N LYS A 190 5.79 13.93 -11.08
CA LYS A 190 6.47 13.90 -12.40
C LYS A 190 5.50 14.15 -13.55
N ARG A 191 4.32 13.51 -13.53
CA ARG A 191 3.30 13.68 -14.58
C ARG A 191 2.77 15.11 -14.64
N ARG A 192 2.52 15.72 -13.48
CA ARG A 192 2.10 17.12 -13.36
C ARG A 192 3.16 18.07 -13.91
N ASP A 193 4.43 17.82 -13.61
CA ASP A 193 5.55 18.65 -14.04
C ASP A 193 5.77 18.56 -15.56
N ILE A 194 5.65 17.37 -16.14
CA ILE A 194 5.68 17.18 -17.62
C ILE A 194 4.51 17.93 -18.26
N GLU A 195 3.29 17.77 -17.75
CA GLU A 195 2.12 18.46 -18.33
C GLU A 195 2.22 19.98 -18.19
N TRP A 196 2.74 20.48 -17.06
CA TRP A 196 3.04 21.90 -16.89
C TRP A 196 4.08 22.38 -17.92
N TRP A 197 5.17 21.64 -18.11
CA TRP A 197 6.21 21.96 -19.09
C TRP A 197 5.65 21.99 -20.53
N MET A 198 4.83 21.00 -20.91
CA MET A 198 4.20 20.94 -22.22
C MET A 198 3.29 22.14 -22.49
N ARG A 199 2.52 22.57 -21.48
CA ARG A 199 1.68 23.78 -21.57
C ARG A 199 2.53 25.04 -21.69
N ARG A 200 3.57 25.17 -20.87
CA ARG A 200 4.47 26.34 -20.88
C ARG A 200 5.17 26.52 -22.22
N ARG A 201 5.51 25.42 -22.90
CA ARG A 201 6.12 25.41 -24.25
C ARG A 201 5.10 25.45 -25.40
N GLN A 202 3.81 25.52 -25.10
CA GLN A 202 2.73 25.60 -26.09
C GLN A 202 2.78 24.47 -27.14
N LEU A 203 3.13 23.25 -26.74
CA LEU A 203 3.23 22.13 -27.68
C LEU A 203 1.87 21.89 -28.39
N PRO A 204 1.86 21.48 -29.67
CA PRO A 204 0.63 21.10 -30.36
C PRO A 204 -0.12 19.95 -29.66
N SER A 205 -1.44 19.90 -29.82
CA SER A 205 -2.32 18.90 -29.18
C SER A 205 -1.89 17.45 -29.49
N ASP A 206 -1.49 17.19 -30.74
CA ASP A 206 -1.02 15.87 -31.17
C ASP A 206 0.26 15.45 -30.46
N LEU A 207 1.21 16.36 -30.29
CA LEU A 207 2.47 16.07 -29.61
C LEU A 207 2.23 15.82 -28.11
N ARG A 208 1.35 16.60 -27.48
CA ARG A 208 0.94 16.38 -26.08
C ARG A 208 0.27 15.02 -25.90
N ARG A 209 -0.61 14.62 -26.82
CA ARG A 209 -1.27 13.31 -26.82
C ARG A 209 -0.25 12.18 -26.94
N ARG A 210 0.71 12.31 -27.86
CA ARG A 210 1.81 11.34 -28.02
C ARG A 210 2.67 11.24 -26.76
N MET A 211 3.05 12.37 -26.17
CA MET A 211 3.85 12.39 -24.93
C MET A 211 3.12 11.74 -23.76
N ARG A 212 1.81 12.01 -23.57
CA ARG A 212 1.00 11.35 -22.54
C ARG A 212 0.88 9.84 -22.76
N HIS A 213 0.75 9.42 -24.01
CA HIS A 213 0.73 8.00 -24.36
C HIS A 213 2.08 7.34 -24.05
N PHE A 214 3.17 8.01 -24.41
CA PHE A 214 4.52 7.54 -24.12
C PHE A 214 4.77 7.38 -22.63
N ASP A 215 4.42 8.40 -21.83
CA ASP A 215 4.59 8.38 -20.38
C ASP A 215 3.78 7.24 -19.73
N SER A 216 2.51 7.07 -20.14
CA SER A 216 1.64 5.98 -19.66
C SER A 216 2.19 4.59 -20.00
N GLN A 217 2.67 4.37 -21.23
CA GLN A 217 3.23 3.09 -21.64
C GLN A 217 4.56 2.80 -20.96
N ARG A 218 5.47 3.77 -20.90
CA ARG A 218 6.72 3.66 -20.15
C ARG A 218 6.45 3.26 -18.70
N TRP A 219 5.38 3.80 -18.10
CA TRP A 219 4.95 3.44 -16.76
C TRP A 219 4.47 2.01 -16.61
N ALA A 220 3.65 1.54 -17.55
CA ALA A 220 3.17 0.17 -17.55
C ALA A 220 4.33 -0.85 -17.69
N ILE A 221 5.41 -0.47 -18.37
CA ILE A 221 6.57 -1.35 -18.64
C ILE A 221 7.56 -1.33 -17.49
N MET A 222 8.02 -0.13 -17.09
CA MET A 222 9.10 0.03 -16.11
C MET A 222 8.60 0.14 -14.66
N GLY A 223 7.28 0.17 -14.45
CA GLY A 223 6.70 0.37 -13.12
C GLY A 223 7.13 1.67 -12.45
N GLY A 224 7.70 2.61 -13.21
CA GLY A 224 8.22 3.89 -12.74
C GLY A 224 9.57 3.90 -12.03
N GLU A 225 10.32 2.81 -12.11
CA GLU A 225 11.74 2.79 -11.75
C GLU A 225 12.59 3.06 -12.99
N ASP A 226 13.46 4.06 -12.91
CA ASP A 226 14.48 4.28 -13.93
C ASP A 226 15.64 3.31 -13.63
N GLU A 227 15.53 2.04 -14.06
CA GLU A 227 16.61 1.04 -13.91
C GLU A 227 17.97 1.59 -14.39
N ILE A 228 17.93 2.46 -15.41
CA ILE A 228 19.07 3.15 -16.00
C ILE A 228 19.75 4.09 -14.98
N LYS A 229 19.00 4.81 -14.14
CA LYS A 229 19.58 5.73 -13.14
C LYS A 229 20.32 4.99 -12.05
N TRP A 230 19.74 3.89 -11.57
CA TRP A 230 20.40 3.02 -10.59
C TRP A 230 21.71 2.46 -11.14
N ILE A 231 21.74 2.05 -12.42
CA ILE A 231 22.96 1.56 -13.07
C ILE A 231 24.00 2.68 -13.24
N GLU A 232 23.59 3.93 -13.45
CA GLU A 232 24.49 5.09 -13.56
C GLU A 232 25.18 5.45 -12.24
N GLU A 233 24.52 5.22 -11.09
CA GLU A 233 25.05 5.46 -9.74
C GLU A 233 26.07 4.41 -9.28
N LEU A 234 26.17 3.26 -9.97
CA LEU A 234 27.12 2.21 -9.62
C LEU A 234 28.57 2.57 -9.98
N PRO A 235 29.57 2.05 -9.22
CA PRO A 235 30.97 2.12 -9.61
C PRO A 235 31.19 1.56 -11.02
N GLU A 236 32.12 2.17 -11.77
CA GLU A 236 32.27 1.87 -13.20
C GLU A 236 32.52 0.41 -13.52
N GLY A 237 33.30 -0.30 -12.70
CA GLY A 237 33.58 -1.73 -12.89
C GLY A 237 32.31 -2.57 -12.83
N LEU A 238 31.51 -2.39 -11.77
CA LEU A 238 30.26 -3.12 -11.59
C LEU A 238 29.22 -2.75 -12.67
N ARG A 239 29.17 -1.48 -13.05
CA ARG A 239 28.33 -1.01 -14.16
C ARG A 239 28.68 -1.71 -15.48
N ARG A 240 29.98 -1.84 -15.79
CA ARG A 240 30.47 -2.54 -16.98
C ARG A 240 30.10 -4.03 -16.96
N ASP A 241 30.29 -4.70 -15.82
CA ASP A 241 29.95 -6.12 -15.67
C ASP A 241 28.46 -6.39 -15.85
N ILE A 242 27.60 -5.55 -15.26
CA ILE A 242 26.13 -5.65 -15.41
C ILE A 242 25.72 -5.40 -16.86
N LYS A 243 26.23 -4.34 -17.49
CA LYS A 243 25.95 -4.06 -18.91
C LYS A 243 26.34 -5.27 -19.76
N ARG A 244 27.57 -5.77 -19.61
CA ARG A 244 28.08 -6.95 -20.33
C ARG A 244 27.13 -8.12 -20.17
N PHE A 245 26.71 -8.44 -18.94
CA PHE A 245 25.76 -9.53 -18.68
C PHE A 245 24.42 -9.36 -19.41
N LEU A 246 23.92 -8.12 -19.53
CA LEU A 246 22.63 -7.83 -20.18
C LEU A 246 22.71 -7.80 -21.72
N CYS A 247 23.81 -7.32 -22.31
CA CYS A 247 23.92 -7.11 -23.76
C CYS A 247 24.70 -8.20 -24.52
N LEU A 248 25.60 -8.95 -23.88
CA LEU A 248 26.55 -9.81 -24.60
C LEU A 248 25.84 -10.86 -25.47
N ASP A 249 24.87 -11.57 -24.91
CA ASP A 249 24.10 -12.59 -25.64
C ASP A 249 23.33 -11.98 -26.82
N LEU A 250 22.88 -10.74 -26.68
CA LEU A 250 22.13 -10.04 -27.73
C LEU A 250 23.05 -9.60 -28.87
N ILE A 251 24.24 -9.10 -28.54
CA ILE A 251 25.23 -8.67 -29.54
C ILE A 251 25.77 -9.90 -30.29
N LYS A 252 26.06 -11.01 -29.60
CA LYS A 252 26.57 -12.24 -30.22
C LYS A 252 25.58 -12.90 -31.19
N LYS A 253 24.28 -12.60 -31.09
CA LYS A 253 23.27 -13.07 -32.07
C LYS A 253 23.41 -12.43 -33.44
N ALA A 254 24.00 -11.25 -33.53
CA ALA A 254 24.27 -10.63 -34.82
C ALA A 254 25.51 -11.29 -35.44
N PRO A 255 25.41 -11.92 -36.62
CA PRO A 255 26.46 -12.77 -37.20
C PRO A 255 27.84 -12.09 -37.30
N LEU A 256 27.85 -10.77 -37.47
CA LEU A 256 29.05 -9.96 -37.61
C LEU A 256 29.83 -9.76 -36.30
N PHE A 257 29.17 -9.87 -35.14
CA PHE A 257 29.83 -9.71 -33.83
C PHE A 257 30.16 -11.06 -33.18
N HIS A 258 29.72 -12.19 -33.76
CA HIS A 258 29.92 -13.52 -33.19
C HIS A 258 31.41 -13.89 -33.04
N ASN A 259 32.25 -13.48 -34.01
CA ASN A 259 33.66 -13.84 -34.08
C ASN A 259 34.62 -12.71 -33.65
N LEU A 260 34.10 -11.64 -33.03
CA LEU A 260 34.96 -10.57 -32.53
C LEU A 260 35.56 -10.94 -31.18
N ASP A 261 36.77 -10.44 -30.93
CA ASP A 261 37.44 -10.61 -29.65
C ASP A 261 36.59 -10.07 -28.48
N ASP A 262 36.65 -10.76 -27.34
CA ASP A 262 35.89 -10.38 -26.15
C ASP A 262 36.22 -8.94 -25.69
N LEU A 263 37.45 -8.46 -25.89
CA LEU A 263 37.82 -7.06 -25.61
C LEU A 263 37.02 -6.05 -26.45
N ILE A 264 36.75 -6.38 -27.72
CA ILE A 264 35.95 -5.53 -28.61
C ILE A 264 34.48 -5.61 -28.19
N LEU A 265 33.98 -6.80 -27.87
CA LEU A 265 32.62 -6.99 -27.38
C LEU A 265 32.36 -6.24 -26.07
N ASP A 266 33.30 -6.27 -25.13
CA ASP A 266 33.22 -5.54 -23.86
C ASP A 266 33.15 -4.03 -24.10
N ASN A 267 33.97 -3.50 -25.01
CA ASN A 267 33.93 -2.09 -25.41
C ASN A 267 32.61 -1.70 -26.09
N ILE A 268 32.00 -2.61 -26.87
CA ILE A 268 30.69 -2.37 -27.47
C ILE A 268 29.62 -2.37 -26.38
N CYS A 269 29.62 -3.36 -25.50
CA CYS A 269 28.65 -3.52 -24.42
C CYS A 269 28.65 -2.32 -23.45
N ASP A 270 29.80 -1.70 -23.19
CA ASP A 270 29.86 -0.50 -22.35
C ASP A 270 29.22 0.74 -23.00
N ARG A 271 29.29 0.86 -24.34
CA ARG A 271 28.77 2.02 -25.09
C ARG A 271 27.29 1.94 -25.42
N VAL A 272 26.69 0.76 -25.27
CA VAL A 272 25.29 0.52 -25.56
C VAL A 272 24.41 1.23 -24.52
N LYS A 273 23.33 1.87 -24.98
CA LYS A 273 22.32 2.51 -24.13
C LYS A 273 20.94 1.87 -24.32
N PRO A 274 20.24 1.50 -23.24
CA PRO A 274 18.85 1.04 -23.33
C PRO A 274 17.93 2.19 -23.74
N LEU A 275 16.97 1.90 -24.61
CA LEU A 275 15.95 2.80 -25.13
C LEU A 275 14.61 2.07 -25.19
N ILE A 276 13.54 2.78 -24.87
CA ILE A 276 12.18 2.25 -24.88
C ILE A 276 11.37 3.00 -25.93
N PHE A 277 10.73 2.24 -26.80
CA PHE A 277 9.82 2.73 -27.83
C PHE A 277 8.40 2.31 -27.52
N CYS A 278 7.47 3.22 -27.76
CA CYS A 278 6.05 2.99 -27.53
C CYS A 278 5.39 2.28 -28.70
N LYS A 279 4.24 1.65 -28.45
CA LYS A 279 3.48 0.99 -29.52
C LYS A 279 3.07 2.02 -30.58
N GLY A 280 3.26 1.66 -31.85
CA GLY A 280 2.98 2.52 -33.00
C GLY A 280 4.05 3.57 -33.28
N GLU A 281 5.11 3.64 -32.45
CA GLU A 281 6.22 4.56 -32.68
C GLU A 281 7.11 4.06 -33.82
N LYS A 282 7.49 5.00 -34.69
CA LYS A 282 8.42 4.75 -35.80
C LYS A 282 9.84 4.89 -35.27
N ILE A 283 10.62 3.82 -35.33
CA ILE A 283 12.04 3.85 -34.94
C ILE A 283 12.85 4.60 -36.02
N ILE A 284 12.66 4.21 -37.28
CA ILE A 284 13.29 4.84 -38.45
C ILE A 284 12.38 4.68 -39.67
N ARG A 285 12.40 5.63 -40.61
CA ARG A 285 11.65 5.52 -41.87
C ARG A 285 12.56 5.11 -43.01
N GLU A 286 11.99 4.46 -44.01
CA GLU A 286 12.67 4.16 -45.27
C GLU A 286 13.21 5.47 -45.88
N GLY A 287 14.48 5.48 -46.26
CA GLY A 287 15.16 6.67 -46.78
C GLY A 287 15.79 7.59 -45.73
N ASP A 288 15.43 7.50 -44.45
CA ASP A 288 16.07 8.30 -43.39
C ASP A 288 17.53 7.85 -43.20
N PRO A 289 18.46 8.76 -42.88
CA PRO A 289 19.83 8.38 -42.55
C PRO A 289 19.84 7.49 -41.30
N VAL A 290 20.61 6.40 -41.31
CA VAL A 290 20.76 5.48 -40.18
C VAL A 290 21.94 5.95 -39.32
N PRO A 291 21.73 6.55 -38.13
CA PRO A 291 22.84 7.04 -37.32
C PRO A 291 23.40 5.99 -36.36
N ARG A 292 22.63 4.94 -36.06
CA ARG A 292 22.88 3.98 -34.97
C ARG A 292 22.30 2.62 -35.29
N MET A 293 22.90 1.57 -34.71
CA MET A 293 22.31 0.23 -34.71
C MET A 293 21.42 0.03 -33.49
N TYR A 294 20.29 -0.65 -33.67
CA TYR A 294 19.35 -0.98 -32.60
C TYR A 294 19.21 -2.51 -32.50
N PHE A 295 19.31 -3.04 -31.29
CA PHE A 295 19.14 -4.45 -30.98
C PHE A 295 17.88 -4.63 -30.13
N ILE A 296 16.92 -5.42 -30.61
CA ILE A 296 15.64 -5.61 -29.94
C ILE A 296 15.80 -6.60 -28.79
N VAL A 297 15.65 -6.13 -27.55
CA VAL A 297 15.72 -6.95 -26.35
C VAL A 297 14.36 -7.60 -26.07
N ARG A 298 13.30 -6.78 -26.13
CA ARG A 298 11.91 -7.17 -25.83
C ARG A 298 10.97 -6.41 -26.75
N GLY A 299 9.84 -7.02 -27.09
CA GLY A 299 8.87 -6.47 -28.01
C GLY A 299 9.16 -6.83 -29.47
N ARG A 300 8.34 -6.31 -30.38
CA ARG A 300 8.39 -6.62 -31.81
C ARG A 300 8.21 -5.36 -32.64
N ALA A 301 8.98 -5.27 -33.72
CA ALA A 301 8.89 -4.17 -34.67
C ALA A 301 8.50 -4.68 -36.06
N LYS A 302 7.53 -4.04 -36.69
CA LYS A 302 7.17 -4.30 -38.09
C LYS A 302 8.13 -3.55 -39.00
N ARG A 303 8.82 -4.28 -39.86
CA ARG A 303 9.60 -3.77 -40.99
C ARG A 303 8.66 -3.68 -42.21
N SER A 304 8.58 -2.51 -42.83
CA SER A 304 7.82 -2.27 -44.07
C SER A 304 8.74 -1.67 -45.12
N GLN A 305 8.84 -2.30 -46.29
CA GLN A 305 9.67 -1.85 -47.40
C GLN A 305 8.81 -1.70 -48.65
N SER A 306 9.07 -0.63 -49.40
CA SER A 306 8.40 -0.36 -50.66
C SER A 306 9.04 -1.19 -51.79
N LEU A 307 8.29 -2.06 -52.44
CA LEU A 307 8.76 -2.86 -53.59
C LEU A 307 8.30 -2.25 -54.92
N SER A 308 8.99 -2.63 -56.01
CA SER A 308 8.60 -2.28 -57.37
C SER A 308 7.14 -2.71 -57.65
N LYS A 309 6.35 -1.83 -58.27
CA LYS A 309 4.88 -1.93 -58.50
C LYS A 309 3.97 -1.51 -57.34
N GLY A 310 4.47 -0.76 -56.36
CA GLY A 310 3.63 -0.20 -55.28
C GLY A 310 3.19 -1.24 -54.24
N MET A 311 3.79 -2.44 -54.27
CA MET A 311 3.55 -3.49 -53.29
C MET A 311 4.43 -3.23 -52.05
N VAL A 312 3.88 -3.44 -50.85
CA VAL A 312 4.62 -3.23 -49.60
C VAL A 312 4.99 -4.58 -49.00
N GLY A 313 6.29 -4.88 -48.96
CA GLY A 313 6.81 -6.06 -48.28
C GLY A 313 6.86 -5.79 -46.79
N SER A 314 6.25 -6.66 -45.98
CA SER A 314 6.28 -6.51 -44.53
C SER A 314 6.76 -7.76 -43.83
N SER A 315 7.66 -7.58 -42.86
CA SER A 315 8.15 -8.63 -41.96
C SER A 315 8.13 -8.13 -40.51
N VAL A 316 8.20 -9.05 -39.56
CA VAL A 316 8.24 -8.73 -38.12
C VAL A 316 9.63 -9.08 -37.59
N LEU A 317 10.23 -8.12 -36.90
CA LEU A 317 11.48 -8.27 -36.19
C LEU A 317 11.16 -8.74 -34.76
N GLU A 318 11.60 -9.97 -34.47
CA GLU A 318 11.43 -10.63 -33.17
C GLU A 318 12.56 -10.24 -32.20
N PRO A 319 12.41 -10.51 -30.88
CA PRO A 319 13.47 -10.32 -29.90
C PRO A 319 14.77 -11.04 -30.28
N GLY A 320 15.91 -10.35 -30.21
CA GLY A 320 17.19 -10.81 -30.75
C GLY A 320 17.49 -10.31 -32.17
N GLY A 321 16.49 -9.78 -32.87
CA GLY A 321 16.70 -9.09 -34.13
C GLY A 321 17.37 -7.73 -33.96
N PHE A 322 17.95 -7.21 -35.03
CA PHE A 322 18.58 -5.90 -35.07
C PHE A 322 18.21 -5.14 -36.34
N LEU A 323 18.40 -3.82 -36.33
CA LEU A 323 18.24 -2.95 -37.49
C LEU A 323 19.41 -1.96 -37.60
N GLY A 324 19.62 -1.44 -38.80
CA GLY A 324 20.77 -0.59 -39.13
C GLY A 324 21.99 -1.38 -39.63
N ASP A 325 21.77 -2.55 -40.23
CA ASP A 325 22.80 -3.35 -40.89
C ASP A 325 23.47 -2.59 -42.04
N GLU A 326 22.80 -1.58 -42.59
CA GLU A 326 23.37 -0.68 -43.59
C GLU A 326 24.61 0.07 -43.08
N LEU A 327 24.72 0.32 -41.77
CA LEU A 327 25.91 0.91 -41.16
C LEU A 327 27.14 -0.01 -41.26
N LEU A 328 26.92 -1.32 -41.23
CA LEU A 328 28.02 -2.29 -41.26
C LEU A 328 28.68 -2.31 -42.64
N SER A 329 27.87 -2.33 -43.70
CA SER A 329 28.39 -2.23 -45.07
C SER A 329 29.02 -0.87 -45.35
N TRP A 330 28.44 0.21 -44.82
CA TRP A 330 28.99 1.56 -44.93
C TRP A 330 30.36 1.70 -44.25
N CYS A 331 30.53 1.17 -43.02
CA CYS A 331 31.81 1.20 -42.30
C CYS A 331 32.94 0.43 -43.01
N LEU A 332 32.60 -0.54 -43.87
CA LEU A 332 33.56 -1.35 -44.61
C LEU A 332 33.91 -0.76 -45.99
N GLN A 333 33.14 0.21 -46.48
CA GLN A 333 33.40 0.84 -47.79
C GLN A 333 34.61 1.78 -47.74
N ARG A 334 35.46 1.68 -48.77
CA ARG A 334 36.56 2.62 -49.03
C ARG A 334 36.43 3.23 -50.43
N PRO A 335 36.63 4.54 -50.61
CA PRO A 335 36.87 5.56 -49.58
C PRO A 335 35.63 5.80 -48.70
N PHE A 336 35.86 6.26 -47.46
CA PHE A 336 34.76 6.61 -46.57
C PHE A 336 33.90 7.71 -47.19
N ARG A 337 32.58 7.53 -47.15
CA ARG A 337 31.61 8.54 -47.58
C ARG A 337 31.13 9.30 -46.36
N ASP A 338 31.22 10.62 -46.35
CA ASP A 338 30.76 11.46 -45.23
C ASP A 338 29.24 11.43 -44.97
N ARG A 339 28.46 10.77 -45.84
CA ARG A 339 27.01 10.63 -45.71
C ARG A 339 26.65 9.26 -45.16
N LEU A 340 25.85 9.26 -44.08
CA LEU A 340 25.25 8.06 -43.51
C LEU A 340 24.41 7.29 -44.54
N PRO A 341 24.35 5.95 -44.44
CA PRO A 341 23.50 5.15 -45.30
C PRO A 341 22.02 5.44 -45.01
N ALA A 342 21.19 5.36 -46.06
CA ALA A 342 19.75 5.48 -45.91
C ALA A 342 19.14 4.13 -45.48
N SER A 343 18.13 4.19 -44.60
CA SER A 343 17.42 3.00 -44.14
C SER A 343 16.70 2.31 -45.29
N SER A 344 16.87 1.00 -45.42
CA SER A 344 16.22 0.19 -46.45
C SER A 344 14.72 0.00 -46.24
N ALA A 345 14.22 0.27 -45.03
CA ALA A 345 12.83 0.03 -44.65
C ALA A 345 12.35 0.96 -43.53
N THR A 346 11.03 1.05 -43.37
CA THR A 346 10.38 1.72 -42.23
C THR A 346 10.14 0.71 -41.11
N PHE A 347 10.57 1.03 -39.89
CA PHE A 347 10.39 0.19 -38.71
C PHE A 347 9.41 0.83 -37.72
N VAL A 348 8.33 0.10 -37.38
CA VAL A 348 7.27 0.56 -36.47
C VAL A 348 7.08 -0.45 -35.34
N CYS A 349 7.08 0.02 -34.09
CA CYS A 349 6.85 -0.86 -32.94
C CYS A 349 5.40 -1.38 -32.91
N LEU A 350 5.20 -2.69 -32.88
CA LEU A 350 3.86 -3.32 -32.79
C LEU A 350 3.36 -3.38 -31.35
N GLU A 351 4.29 -3.43 -30.42
CA GLU A 351 4.10 -3.44 -28.98
C GLU A 351 5.21 -2.60 -28.34
N PRO A 352 5.11 -2.24 -27.05
CA PRO A 352 6.18 -1.50 -26.41
C PRO A 352 7.47 -2.29 -26.46
N THR A 353 8.51 -1.66 -27.01
CA THR A 353 9.74 -2.34 -27.45
C THR A 353 10.92 -1.75 -26.70
N GLU A 354 11.70 -2.62 -26.07
CA GLU A 354 12.97 -2.27 -25.42
C GLU A 354 14.11 -2.64 -26.35
N ALA A 355 14.97 -1.68 -26.65
CA ALA A 355 16.09 -1.87 -27.56
C ALA A 355 17.37 -1.28 -26.99
N PHE A 356 18.49 -1.96 -27.25
CA PHE A 356 19.81 -1.46 -26.99
C PHE A 356 20.35 -0.73 -28.22
N VAL A 357 20.91 0.46 -28.02
CA VAL A 357 21.40 1.29 -29.11
C VAL A 357 22.90 1.51 -28.97
N LYS A 358 23.62 1.20 -30.05
CA LYS A 358 25.04 1.48 -30.21
C LYS A 358 25.21 2.76 -31.01
N ILE A 359 25.93 3.73 -30.42
CA ILE A 359 26.31 5.00 -31.07
C ILE A 359 27.54 4.77 -31.94
#